data_AF-A0A8J8BY12-F1
#
_entry.id   AF-A0A8J8BY12-F1
#
_cell.length_a   1.000
_cell.length_b   1.000
_cell.length_c   1.000
_cell.angle_alpha   90.00
_cell.angle_beta   90.00
_cell.angle_gamma   90.00
#
_symmetry.space_group_name_H-M   'P 1'
#
loop_
_entity.id
_entity.type
_entity.pdbx_description
1 polymer ?
#
loop_
_entity_poly.entity_id
_entity_poly.type
_entity_poly.pdbx_seq_one_letter_code
_entity_poly.pdbx_strand_id
1 'polypeptide(L)'
;VGNSGSVPENFTITLDLKELPLDSDMVFTPEQEVGDNKGTYREKPISQVVTVNPRKSTGWVISQLFSANSYFVVGEEAYTTDILGTSHISYGLALGGAFENPQGRTDTILTREERDQGNLIIVGGPAVNPAATEFGGYCGISYDKNHDVSFTIRCEGRSIYLDLEKYPYEDTCIIYLAKFNTRNVLLVWGYGWRGTYAGSLFLEDPSNWEAYRNAHLLLLRWKDTNRDGFVQLEEVTVEQCA
;
A
#
# COMPACT_ATOMS: atom_id res chain seq x y z
N VAL A 1 21.73 -26.98 13.82
CA VAL A 1 21.79 -27.09 12.35
C VAL A 1 20.36 -27.18 11.85
N GLY A 2 19.73 -26.04 11.59
CA GLY A 2 18.35 -25.94 11.13
C GLY A 2 18.36 -25.13 9.84
N ASN A 3 17.88 -25.73 8.75
CA ASN A 3 17.86 -25.18 7.41
C ASN A 3 17.21 -23.80 7.38
N SER A 4 18.01 -22.76 7.21
CA SER A 4 17.57 -21.48 6.69
C SER A 4 17.30 -21.68 5.20
N GLY A 5 16.05 -21.98 4.84
CA GLY A 5 15.62 -21.95 3.45
C GLY A 5 15.87 -20.54 2.91
N SER A 6 16.86 -20.39 2.03
CA SER A 6 17.14 -19.13 1.35
C SER A 6 15.96 -18.79 0.45
N VAL A 7 15.27 -17.70 0.75
CA VAL A 7 14.27 -17.11 -0.14
C VAL A 7 14.98 -16.68 -1.43
N PRO A 8 14.46 -16.98 -2.63
CA PRO A 8 15.10 -16.61 -3.89
C PRO A 8 15.29 -15.10 -3.99
N GLU A 9 16.48 -14.66 -4.39
CA GLU A 9 16.84 -13.23 -4.48
C GLU A 9 16.02 -12.45 -5.51
N ASN A 10 15.41 -13.14 -6.47
CA ASN A 10 14.45 -12.60 -7.43
C ASN A 10 13.41 -13.70 -7.71
N PHE A 11 12.14 -13.33 -7.87
CA PHE A 11 11.14 -14.25 -8.40
C PHE A 11 10.43 -13.62 -9.59
N THR A 12 10.22 -14.44 -10.62
CA THR A 12 9.44 -14.06 -11.79
C THR A 12 8.04 -14.64 -11.61
N ILE A 13 7.03 -13.79 -11.57
CA ILE A 13 5.64 -14.24 -11.68
C ILE A 13 5.20 -14.06 -13.13
N THR A 14 4.74 -15.16 -13.74
CA THR A 14 3.97 -15.12 -14.97
C THR A 14 2.50 -15.11 -14.57
N LEU A 15 1.82 -13.98 -14.74
CA LEU A 15 0.40 -13.86 -14.42
C LEU A 15 -0.42 -14.14 -15.69
N ASP A 16 -1.32 -15.13 -15.61
CA ASP A 16 -2.47 -15.19 -16.51
C ASP A 16 -3.57 -14.30 -15.90
N LEU A 17 -3.82 -13.14 -16.52
CA LEU A 17 -4.79 -12.14 -16.05
C LEU A 17 -6.25 -12.63 -16.04
N LYS A 18 -6.50 -13.92 -16.34
CA LYS A 18 -7.82 -14.55 -16.32
C LYS A 18 -8.33 -14.94 -14.93
N GLU A 19 -7.47 -15.06 -13.92
CA GLU A 19 -7.82 -15.70 -12.63
C GLU A 19 -7.72 -14.79 -11.41
N LEU A 20 -7.63 -13.47 -11.56
CA LEU A 20 -7.81 -12.59 -10.41
C LEU A 20 -9.28 -12.69 -9.95
N PRO A 21 -9.56 -13.12 -8.71
CA PRO A 21 -10.92 -13.13 -8.20
C PRO A 21 -11.39 -11.67 -8.10
N LEU A 22 -12.24 -11.27 -9.05
CA LEU A 22 -13.19 -10.20 -8.81
C LEU A 22 -14.19 -10.79 -7.81
N ASP A 23 -13.94 -10.63 -6.52
CA ASP A 23 -14.91 -11.01 -5.51
C ASP A 23 -16.11 -10.07 -5.66
N SER A 24 -17.16 -10.57 -6.33
CA SER A 24 -18.39 -9.86 -6.66
C SER A 24 -19.32 -9.62 -5.46
N ASP A 25 -18.85 -9.91 -4.25
CA ASP A 25 -19.71 -10.05 -3.07
C ASP A 25 -19.42 -9.01 -1.97
N MET A 26 -18.87 -7.84 -2.33
CA MET A 26 -18.93 -6.65 -1.46
C MET A 26 -20.15 -5.81 -1.82
N VAL A 27 -21.33 -6.28 -1.41
CA VAL A 27 -22.56 -5.50 -1.46
C VAL A 27 -22.56 -4.48 -0.31
N PHE A 28 -22.40 -3.20 -0.64
CA PHE A 28 -22.95 -2.10 0.15
C PHE A 28 -23.77 -1.21 -0.78
N THR A 29 -25.10 -1.36 -0.72
CA THR A 29 -26.04 -0.47 -1.41
C THR A 29 -26.11 0.88 -0.71
N PRO A 30 -26.04 1.97 -1.48
CA PRO A 30 -27.04 3.01 -1.36
C PRO A 30 -27.73 3.20 -2.71
N GLU A 31 -29.02 2.87 -2.73
CA GLU A 31 -30.09 3.32 -3.63
C GLU A 31 -29.80 3.44 -5.15
N GLN A 32 -30.60 2.67 -5.90
CA GLN A 32 -30.66 2.64 -7.36
C GLN A 32 -30.92 4.02 -7.98
N GLU A 33 -30.14 4.38 -9.01
CA GLU A 33 -30.71 4.88 -10.26
C GLU A 33 -29.97 4.30 -11.48
N VAL A 34 -30.77 3.98 -12.50
CA VAL A 34 -30.48 3.17 -13.68
C VAL A 34 -29.83 4.03 -14.78
N GLY A 35 -28.79 3.50 -15.43
CA GLY A 35 -28.18 4.14 -16.62
C GLY A 35 -27.40 3.14 -17.48
N ASP A 36 -27.81 3.05 -18.73
CA ASP A 36 -27.62 1.94 -19.68
C ASP A 36 -26.27 1.97 -20.46
N ASN A 37 -25.89 0.78 -20.97
CA ASN A 37 -24.96 0.49 -22.08
C ASN A 37 -23.48 0.91 -22.02
N LYS A 38 -22.56 -0.07 -22.17
CA LYS A 38 -21.37 0.03 -23.06
C LYS A 38 -20.70 -1.30 -23.39
N GLY A 39 -20.64 -1.55 -24.70
CA GLY A 39 -19.78 -2.41 -25.53
C GLY A 39 -18.78 -3.39 -24.89
N THR A 40 -18.92 -4.65 -25.29
CA THR A 40 -17.94 -5.72 -25.10
C THR A 40 -16.76 -5.58 -26.07
N TYR A 41 -15.62 -5.09 -25.58
CA TYR A 41 -14.32 -5.27 -26.24
C TYR A 41 -13.60 -6.48 -25.65
N ARG A 42 -13.57 -7.58 -26.40
CA ARG A 42 -12.63 -8.70 -26.18
C ARG A 42 -11.23 -8.25 -26.63
N GLU A 43 -10.41 -7.76 -25.72
CA GLU A 43 -8.96 -7.67 -25.96
C GLU A 43 -8.26 -8.99 -25.60
N LYS A 44 -7.30 -9.39 -26.44
CA LYS A 44 -6.49 -10.59 -26.24
C LYS A 44 -5.58 -10.42 -25.01
N PRO A 45 -5.39 -11.44 -24.16
CA PRO A 45 -4.53 -11.33 -23.00
C PRO A 45 -3.07 -11.18 -23.43
N ILE A 46 -2.45 -10.08 -23.02
CA ILE A 46 -1.01 -9.86 -23.09
C ILE A 46 -0.44 -10.45 -21.79
N SER A 47 0.30 -11.55 -21.87
CA SER A 47 1.07 -12.05 -20.72
C SER A 47 2.24 -11.10 -20.48
N GLN A 48 2.19 -10.33 -19.41
CA GLN A 48 3.33 -9.54 -18.95
C GLN A 48 4.13 -10.35 -17.94
N VAL A 49 5.42 -10.55 -18.24
CA VAL A 49 6.37 -11.09 -17.27
C VAL A 49 6.78 -9.93 -16.36
N VAL A 50 6.31 -9.94 -15.13
CA VAL A 50 6.67 -8.93 -14.13
C VAL A 50 7.81 -9.48 -13.28
N THR A 51 8.98 -8.84 -13.36
CA THR A 51 10.07 -9.12 -12.42
C THR A 51 9.87 -8.23 -11.20
N VAL A 52 9.46 -8.85 -10.09
CA VAL A 52 9.43 -8.20 -8.78
C VAL A 52 10.80 -8.43 -8.16
N ASN A 53 11.57 -7.36 -8.05
CA ASN A 53 12.79 -7.40 -7.27
C ASN A 53 12.48 -6.72 -5.93
N PRO A 54 12.22 -7.49 -4.85
CA PRO A 54 12.38 -6.98 -3.49
C PRO A 54 13.87 -6.76 -3.28
N ARG A 55 14.40 -5.72 -3.93
CA ARG A 55 15.83 -5.44 -3.96
C ARG A 55 16.20 -5.11 -2.52
N LYS A 56 17.07 -5.92 -1.91
CA LYS A 56 17.89 -5.57 -0.73
C LYS A 56 18.88 -4.45 -1.12
N SER A 57 18.35 -3.36 -1.64
CA SER A 57 19.09 -2.21 -2.15
C SER A 57 19.46 -1.34 -0.96
N THR A 58 20.73 -1.34 -0.63
CA THR A 58 21.30 -0.52 0.44
C THR A 58 21.06 0.97 0.16
N GLY A 59 20.25 1.62 0.99
CA GLY A 59 20.03 3.06 1.01
C GLY A 59 18.96 3.59 0.05
N TRP A 60 17.70 3.27 0.32
CA TRP A 60 16.58 3.93 -0.38
C TRP A 60 16.45 5.38 0.10
N VAL A 61 16.55 6.32 -0.84
CA VAL A 61 16.17 7.72 -0.60
C VAL A 61 14.79 7.91 -1.22
N ILE A 62 13.73 7.74 -0.42
CA ILE A 62 12.33 7.68 -0.90
C ILE A 62 12.01 8.88 -1.81
N SER A 63 12.42 10.09 -1.43
CA SER A 63 12.23 11.29 -2.24
C SER A 63 12.78 11.19 -3.67
N GLN A 64 13.94 10.56 -3.86
CA GLN A 64 14.54 10.39 -5.19
C GLN A 64 13.83 9.33 -6.03
N LEU A 65 13.21 8.34 -5.40
CA LEU A 65 12.47 7.28 -6.11
C LEU A 65 11.19 7.78 -6.74
N PHE A 66 10.60 8.83 -6.14
CA PHE A 66 9.32 9.40 -6.52
C PHE A 66 9.44 10.87 -6.98
N SER A 67 10.64 11.29 -7.42
CA SER A 67 10.90 12.68 -7.81
C SER A 67 10.47 13.03 -9.23
N ALA A 68 10.00 12.05 -10.01
CA ALA A 68 9.53 12.24 -11.38
C ALA A 68 8.55 11.13 -11.75
N ASN A 69 7.64 11.41 -12.69
CA ASN A 69 6.67 10.43 -13.24
C ASN A 69 5.98 9.61 -12.14
N SER A 70 5.50 10.29 -11.09
CA SER A 70 5.00 9.67 -9.87
C SER A 70 3.55 10.02 -9.63
N TYR A 71 2.80 9.07 -9.08
CA TYR A 71 1.36 9.18 -8.88
C TYR A 71 0.96 8.68 -7.50
N PHE A 72 0.20 9.49 -6.76
CA PHE A 72 -0.60 8.98 -5.66
C PHE A 72 -1.82 8.27 -6.24
N VAL A 73 -2.07 7.04 -5.77
CA VAL A 73 -3.22 6.24 -6.19
C VAL A 73 -4.03 5.90 -4.96
N VAL A 74 -5.21 6.51 -4.84
CA VAL A 74 -6.21 6.19 -3.81
C VAL A 74 -7.40 5.48 -4.48
N GLY A 75 -8.21 4.79 -3.70
CA GLY A 75 -9.47 4.27 -4.21
C GLY A 75 -10.51 5.37 -4.44
N GLU A 76 -11.38 5.21 -5.43
CA GLU A 76 -12.55 6.07 -5.65
C GLU A 76 -13.47 6.12 -4.41
N GLU A 77 -13.56 5.00 -3.70
CA GLU A 77 -14.33 4.84 -2.46
C GLU A 77 -13.47 4.99 -1.20
N ALA A 78 -12.22 5.44 -1.33
CA ALA A 78 -11.35 5.64 -0.18
C ALA A 78 -11.87 6.74 0.74
N TYR A 79 -11.56 6.61 2.04
CA TYR A 79 -11.93 7.65 2.98
C TYR A 79 -11.14 8.93 2.69
N THR A 80 -11.71 10.09 2.99
CA THR A 80 -10.99 11.37 2.84
C THR A 80 -9.69 11.41 3.63
N THR A 81 -9.57 10.62 4.70
CA THR A 81 -8.34 10.43 5.48
C THR A 81 -7.23 9.69 4.72
N ASP A 82 -7.55 8.78 3.79
CA ASP A 82 -6.55 8.18 2.91
C ASP A 82 -6.01 9.24 1.94
N ILE A 83 -6.88 10.13 1.44
CA ILE A 83 -6.49 11.30 0.63
C ILE A 83 -5.61 12.26 1.46
N LEU A 84 -6.00 12.56 2.71
CA LEU A 84 -5.18 13.38 3.61
C LEU A 84 -3.81 12.73 3.86
N GLY A 85 -3.74 11.40 3.95
CA GLY A 85 -2.47 10.66 4.06
C GLY A 85 -1.50 10.99 2.91
N THR A 86 -2.00 11.12 1.67
CA THR A 86 -1.16 11.52 0.53
C THR A 86 -0.50 12.88 0.73
N SER A 87 -1.14 13.81 1.44
CA SER A 87 -0.57 15.14 1.70
C SER A 87 0.62 15.10 2.66
N HIS A 88 0.57 14.24 3.68
CA HIS A 88 1.70 14.01 4.60
C HIS A 88 2.89 13.39 3.86
N ILE A 89 2.64 12.37 3.04
CA ILE A 89 3.70 11.75 2.23
C ILE A 89 4.29 12.78 1.25
N SER A 90 3.44 13.57 0.59
CA SER A 90 3.87 14.62 -0.35
C SER A 90 4.76 15.67 0.33
N TYR A 91 4.39 16.11 1.53
CA TYR A 91 5.20 17.02 2.33
C TYR A 91 6.55 16.41 2.70
N GLY A 92 6.56 15.14 3.14
CA GLY A 92 7.80 14.40 3.40
C GLY A 92 8.70 14.28 2.15
N LEU A 93 8.12 13.99 0.97
CA LEU A 93 8.85 13.95 -0.31
C LEU A 93 9.53 15.29 -0.60
N ALA A 94 8.82 16.40 -0.42
CA ALA A 94 9.37 17.74 -0.59
C ALA A 94 10.52 18.02 0.40
N LEU A 95 10.34 17.70 1.69
CA LEU A 95 11.39 17.83 2.71
C LEU A 95 12.62 16.97 2.38
N GLY A 96 12.40 15.78 1.84
CA GLY A 96 13.44 14.87 1.39
C GLY A 96 14.13 15.29 0.08
N GLY A 97 13.70 16.39 -0.55
CA GLY A 97 14.32 16.94 -1.76
C GLY A 97 13.78 16.40 -3.09
N ALA A 98 12.56 15.85 -3.11
CA ALA A 98 11.87 15.58 -4.37
C ALA A 98 11.61 16.91 -5.12
N PHE A 99 11.91 16.95 -6.41
CA PHE A 99 11.77 18.17 -7.22
C PHE A 99 10.43 18.24 -7.99
N GLU A 100 9.68 17.15 -8.07
CA GLU A 100 8.29 17.11 -8.54
C GLU A 100 7.41 16.48 -7.47
N ASN A 101 6.17 16.95 -7.37
CA ASN A 101 5.16 16.32 -6.53
C ASN A 101 4.43 15.23 -7.33
N PRO A 102 4.18 14.06 -6.74
CA PRO A 102 3.34 13.06 -7.37
C PRO A 102 1.95 13.60 -7.66
N GLN A 103 1.38 13.25 -8.82
CA GLN A 103 0.02 13.65 -9.17
C GLN A 103 -1.01 12.75 -8.51
N GLY A 104 -2.14 13.31 -8.06
CA GLY A 104 -3.24 12.52 -7.51
C GLY A 104 -4.06 11.82 -8.59
N ARG A 105 -4.36 10.54 -8.38
CA ARG A 105 -5.31 9.74 -9.16
C ARG A 105 -6.16 8.91 -8.20
N THR A 106 -7.43 8.74 -8.54
CA THR A 106 -8.19 7.58 -8.08
C THR A 106 -7.85 6.37 -8.96
N ASP A 107 -8.17 5.16 -8.51
CA ASP A 107 -7.98 3.95 -9.29
C ASP A 107 -8.75 3.97 -10.62
N THR A 108 -9.86 4.71 -10.71
CA THR A 108 -10.70 4.80 -11.92
C THR A 108 -10.14 5.77 -12.97
N ILE A 109 -9.41 6.81 -12.56
CA ILE A 109 -8.83 7.83 -13.47
C ILE A 109 -7.33 7.63 -13.71
N LEU A 110 -6.71 6.66 -13.05
CA LEU A 110 -5.33 6.25 -13.34
C LEU A 110 -5.30 5.62 -14.73
N THR A 111 -4.61 6.26 -15.67
CA THR A 111 -4.52 5.72 -17.02
C THR A 111 -3.64 4.46 -17.03
N ARG A 112 -3.84 3.61 -18.05
CA ARG A 112 -3.00 2.41 -18.24
C ARG A 112 -1.51 2.74 -18.36
N GLU A 113 -1.16 3.82 -19.06
CA GLU A 113 0.22 4.25 -19.23
C GLU A 113 0.85 4.65 -17.89
N GLU A 114 0.15 5.47 -17.09
CA GLU A 114 0.58 5.87 -15.75
C GLU A 114 0.71 4.65 -14.82
N ARG A 115 -0.24 3.72 -14.86
CA ARG A 115 -0.21 2.49 -14.07
C ARG A 115 0.99 1.60 -14.42
N ASP A 116 1.23 1.39 -15.71
CA ASP A 116 2.20 0.42 -16.20
C ASP A 116 3.65 0.99 -16.16
N GLN A 117 3.82 2.30 -16.29
CA GLN A 117 5.12 2.96 -16.43
C GLN A 117 5.49 3.93 -15.29
N GLY A 118 4.50 4.45 -14.56
CA GLY A 118 4.70 5.42 -13.49
C GLY A 118 5.19 4.80 -12.17
N ASN A 119 5.87 5.62 -11.37
CA ASN A 119 6.10 5.30 -9.97
C ASN A 119 4.78 5.49 -9.21
N LEU A 120 4.38 4.52 -8.40
CA LEU A 120 3.08 4.57 -7.73
C LEU A 120 3.25 4.67 -6.21
N ILE A 121 2.51 5.57 -5.59
CA ILE A 121 2.36 5.63 -4.13
C ILE A 121 0.89 5.34 -3.84
N ILE A 122 0.62 4.10 -3.47
CA ILE A 122 -0.72 3.56 -3.28
C ILE A 122 -1.08 3.72 -1.82
N VAL A 123 -2.12 4.52 -1.55
CA VAL A 123 -2.57 4.84 -0.19
C VAL A 123 -4.00 4.36 -0.01
N GLY A 124 -4.27 3.67 1.10
CA GLY A 124 -5.56 3.06 1.39
C GLY A 124 -5.57 1.54 1.12
N GLY A 125 -6.35 0.83 1.93
CA GLY A 125 -6.33 -0.63 1.96
C GLY A 125 -7.05 -1.33 0.80
N PRO A 126 -6.83 -2.64 0.64
CA PRO A 126 -7.39 -3.45 -0.45
C PRO A 126 -8.93 -3.47 -0.49
N ALA A 127 -9.59 -3.15 0.62
CA ALA A 127 -11.05 -3.06 0.69
C ALA A 127 -11.63 -1.86 -0.10
N VAL A 128 -10.86 -0.79 -0.28
CA VAL A 128 -11.33 0.44 -0.93
C VAL A 128 -10.46 0.87 -2.12
N ASN A 129 -9.25 0.34 -2.24
CA ASN A 129 -8.30 0.67 -3.30
C ASN A 129 -7.86 -0.59 -4.06
N PRO A 130 -8.43 -0.88 -5.24
CA PRO A 130 -8.06 -2.05 -6.04
C PRO A 130 -6.58 -2.13 -6.41
N ALA A 131 -5.88 -0.99 -6.52
CA ALA A 131 -4.43 -0.99 -6.77
C ALA A 131 -3.65 -1.58 -5.57
N ALA A 132 -4.14 -1.42 -4.34
CA ALA A 132 -3.52 -2.05 -3.17
C ALA A 132 -3.66 -3.58 -3.23
N THR A 133 -4.79 -4.11 -3.73
CA THR A 133 -5.00 -5.54 -3.97
C THR A 133 -4.05 -6.06 -5.06
N GLU A 134 -3.99 -5.38 -6.20
CA GLU A 134 -3.15 -5.76 -7.34
C GLU A 134 -1.66 -5.81 -6.95
N PHE A 135 -1.12 -4.67 -6.50
CA PHE A 135 0.31 -4.55 -6.21
C PHE A 135 0.71 -5.25 -4.91
N GLY A 136 -0.19 -5.31 -3.92
CA GLY A 136 0.02 -6.10 -2.70
C GLY A 136 0.16 -7.59 -3.02
N GLY A 137 -0.69 -8.12 -3.92
CA GLY A 137 -0.58 -9.49 -4.40
C GLY A 137 0.75 -9.80 -5.06
N TYR A 138 1.27 -8.88 -5.89
CA TYR A 138 2.59 -9.03 -6.51
C TYR A 138 3.74 -9.06 -5.50
N CYS A 139 3.58 -8.33 -4.39
CA CYS A 139 4.56 -8.27 -3.30
C CYS A 139 4.39 -9.41 -2.29
N GLY A 140 3.45 -10.34 -2.49
CA GLY A 140 3.16 -11.42 -1.55
C GLY A 140 2.61 -10.90 -0.21
N ILE A 141 1.99 -9.73 -0.20
CA ILE A 141 1.26 -9.21 0.96
C ILE A 141 -0.10 -9.88 1.01
N SER A 142 -0.45 -10.46 2.14
CA SER A 142 -1.76 -11.05 2.39
C SER A 142 -2.31 -10.59 3.74
N TYR A 143 -3.61 -10.78 3.95
CA TYR A 143 -4.24 -10.52 5.22
C TYR A 143 -5.30 -11.58 5.54
N ASP A 144 -5.47 -11.86 6.83
CA ASP A 144 -6.62 -12.62 7.33
C ASP A 144 -7.52 -11.69 8.14
N LYS A 145 -8.82 -11.75 7.87
CA LYS A 145 -9.85 -11.07 8.66
C LYS A 145 -10.76 -12.12 9.29
N ASN A 146 -10.76 -12.19 10.62
CA ASN A 146 -11.79 -12.88 11.38
C ASN A 146 -12.77 -11.82 11.88
N HIS A 147 -14.00 -11.84 11.35
CA HIS A 147 -15.03 -10.83 11.62
C HIS A 147 -15.19 -10.59 13.12
N ASP A 148 -15.10 -9.32 13.51
CA ASP A 148 -15.23 -8.82 14.88
C ASP A 148 -14.26 -9.42 15.92
N VAL A 149 -13.26 -10.18 15.48
CA VAL A 149 -12.27 -10.82 16.36
C VAL A 149 -10.87 -10.28 16.09
N SER A 150 -10.39 -10.38 14.85
CA SER A 150 -9.00 -10.02 14.57
C SER A 150 -8.72 -9.72 13.10
N PHE A 151 -7.67 -8.95 12.89
CA PHE A 151 -7.08 -8.74 11.58
C PHE A 151 -5.58 -9.01 11.61
N THR A 152 -5.00 -9.62 10.59
CA THR A 152 -3.55 -9.86 10.53
C THR A 152 -3.02 -9.61 9.14
N ILE A 153 -2.04 -8.71 9.02
CA ILE A 153 -1.28 -8.50 7.77
C ILE A 153 -0.07 -9.43 7.80
N ARG A 154 0.28 -10.04 6.67
CA ARG A 154 1.46 -10.90 6.50
C ARG A 154 2.22 -10.56 5.23
N CYS A 155 3.53 -10.60 5.32
CA CYS A 155 4.43 -10.45 4.17
C CYS A 155 5.82 -10.98 4.55
N GLU A 156 6.48 -11.72 3.66
CA GLU A 156 7.88 -12.15 3.84
C GLU A 156 8.21 -12.82 5.20
N GLY A 157 7.32 -13.69 5.68
CA GLY A 157 7.47 -14.39 6.97
C GLY A 157 7.29 -13.50 8.20
N ARG A 158 6.88 -12.25 8.01
CA ARG A 158 6.53 -11.26 9.04
C ARG A 158 5.03 -11.07 9.08
N SER A 159 4.54 -10.61 10.23
CA SER A 159 3.12 -10.42 10.44
C SER A 159 2.82 -9.46 11.57
N ILE A 160 1.75 -8.68 11.43
CA ILE A 160 1.24 -7.82 12.51
C ILE A 160 -0.23 -8.12 12.75
N TYR A 161 -0.57 -8.35 14.02
CA TYR A 161 -1.90 -8.76 14.47
C TYR A 161 -2.63 -7.60 15.15
N LEU A 162 -3.87 -7.36 14.77
CA LEU A 162 -4.80 -6.45 15.43
C LEU A 162 -5.92 -7.24 16.09
N ASP A 163 -6.08 -7.04 17.39
CA ASP A 163 -7.26 -7.45 18.15
C ASP A 163 -8.37 -6.43 17.91
N LEU A 164 -9.49 -6.86 17.33
CA LEU A 164 -10.57 -5.94 16.97
C LEU A 164 -11.36 -5.42 18.18
N GLU A 165 -11.20 -6.03 19.37
CA GLU A 165 -11.75 -5.45 20.61
C GLU A 165 -11.04 -4.15 21.00
N LYS A 166 -9.83 -3.92 20.50
CA LYS A 166 -9.05 -2.70 20.77
C LYS A 166 -9.32 -1.59 19.76
N TYR A 167 -9.90 -1.91 18.61
CA TYR A 167 -10.30 -0.93 17.63
C TYR A 167 -11.50 -0.10 18.17
N PRO A 168 -11.55 1.24 18.00
CA PRO A 168 -10.71 2.08 17.14
C PRO A 168 -9.51 2.73 17.82
N TYR A 169 -9.08 2.26 19.00
CA TYR A 169 -7.97 2.86 19.78
C TYR A 169 -6.61 2.21 19.51
N GLU A 170 -6.58 1.10 18.79
CA GLU A 170 -5.37 0.56 18.17
C GLU A 170 -5.68 0.29 16.69
N ASP A 171 -4.69 0.48 15.82
CA ASP A 171 -4.75 0.11 14.41
C ASP A 171 -3.36 -0.32 13.92
N THR A 172 -3.30 -1.05 12.82
CA THR A 172 -2.07 -1.58 12.24
C THR A 172 -1.90 -1.13 10.81
N CYS A 173 -0.66 -1.01 10.36
CA CYS A 173 -0.31 -0.54 9.03
C CYS A 173 0.85 -1.34 8.45
N ILE A 174 0.85 -1.51 7.14
CA ILE A 174 1.99 -1.92 6.35
C ILE A 174 2.47 -0.76 5.47
N ILE A 175 3.78 -0.53 5.49
CA ILE A 175 4.49 0.24 4.48
C ILE A 175 5.38 -0.73 3.71
N TYR A 176 5.22 -0.80 2.39
CA TYR A 176 6.00 -1.69 1.54
C TYR A 176 6.51 -0.97 0.31
N LEU A 177 7.84 -0.93 0.13
CA LEU A 177 8.53 -0.35 -1.01
C LEU A 177 9.03 -1.47 -1.93
N ALA A 178 8.59 -1.44 -3.18
CA ALA A 178 8.92 -2.43 -4.18
C ALA A 178 9.52 -1.78 -5.42
N LYS A 179 10.36 -2.53 -6.14
CA LYS A 179 10.80 -2.17 -7.48
C LYS A 179 10.25 -3.14 -8.51
N PHE A 180 9.51 -2.59 -9.47
CA PHE A 180 8.93 -3.30 -10.60
C PHE A 180 9.67 -2.87 -11.86
N ASN A 181 10.53 -3.73 -12.41
CA ASN A 181 11.41 -3.37 -13.53
C ASN A 181 12.22 -2.08 -13.25
N THR A 182 11.87 -0.97 -13.92
CA THR A 182 12.52 0.34 -13.77
C THR A 182 11.77 1.32 -12.88
N ARG A 183 10.56 1.00 -12.40
CA ARG A 183 9.72 1.88 -11.59
C ARG A 183 9.57 1.41 -10.15
N ASN A 184 9.21 2.32 -9.26
CA ASN A 184 9.05 2.08 -7.83
C ASN A 184 7.56 2.09 -7.46
N VAL A 185 7.18 1.24 -6.52
CA VAL A 185 5.82 1.19 -5.96
C VAL A 185 5.93 1.23 -4.44
N LEU A 186 5.27 2.19 -3.81
CA LEU A 186 5.13 2.30 -2.37
C LEU A 186 3.68 2.02 -2.00
N LEU A 187 3.45 1.02 -1.14
CA LEU A 187 2.13 0.67 -0.60
C LEU A 187 2.06 1.17 0.84
N VAL A 188 0.99 1.86 1.20
CA VAL A 188 0.72 2.35 2.56
C VAL A 188 -0.74 2.10 2.89
N TRP A 189 -1.00 1.13 3.76
CA TRP A 189 -2.38 0.87 4.18
C TRP A 189 -2.47 0.15 5.52
N GLY A 190 -3.59 0.35 6.22
CA GLY A 190 -3.92 -0.32 7.47
C GLY A 190 -5.24 -1.06 7.44
N TYR A 191 -5.66 -1.60 8.59
CA TYR A 191 -7.00 -2.19 8.73
C TYR A 191 -8.07 -1.10 8.60
N GLY A 192 -7.95 -0.04 9.40
CA GLY A 192 -8.78 1.15 9.31
C GLY A 192 -8.03 2.35 8.77
N TRP A 193 -8.73 3.47 8.66
CA TRP A 193 -8.12 4.71 8.22
C TRP A 193 -7.05 5.24 9.18
N ARG A 194 -7.14 4.92 10.49
CA ARG A 194 -6.15 5.37 11.47
C ARG A 194 -4.81 4.70 11.20
N GLY A 195 -4.81 3.41 10.86
CA GLY A 195 -3.61 2.67 10.46
C GLY A 195 -2.98 3.26 9.21
N THR A 196 -3.76 3.44 8.12
CA THR A 196 -3.24 4.07 6.89
C THR A 196 -2.68 5.46 7.13
N TYR A 197 -3.39 6.27 7.92
CA TYR A 197 -2.99 7.63 8.26
C TYR A 197 -1.74 7.66 9.15
N ALA A 198 -1.59 6.73 10.11
CA ALA A 198 -0.38 6.56 10.90
C ALA A 198 0.85 6.22 10.04
N GLY A 199 0.70 5.33 9.05
CA GLY A 199 1.76 5.04 8.10
C GLY A 199 2.13 6.26 7.24
N SER A 200 1.13 7.07 6.88
CA SER A 200 1.33 8.30 6.11
C SER A 200 2.05 9.39 6.93
N LEU A 201 1.68 9.57 8.20
CA LEU A 201 2.37 10.46 9.14
C LEU A 201 3.81 10.00 9.41
N PHE A 202 4.02 8.70 9.55
CA PHE A 202 5.37 8.15 9.69
C PHE A 202 6.25 8.50 8.49
N LEU A 203 5.68 8.48 7.29
CA LEU A 203 6.37 8.86 6.06
C LEU A 203 6.50 10.37 5.86
N GLU A 204 5.89 11.21 6.70
CA GLU A 204 6.03 12.66 6.63
C GLU A 204 7.45 13.12 7.00
N ASP A 205 8.10 12.44 7.95
CA ASP A 205 9.42 12.81 8.45
C ASP A 205 10.53 12.02 7.74
N PRO A 206 11.41 12.66 6.94
CA PRO A 206 12.55 11.99 6.32
C PRO A 206 13.52 11.33 7.31
N SER A 207 13.54 11.75 8.59
CA SER A 207 14.35 11.12 9.62
C SER A 207 13.95 9.66 9.85
N ASN A 208 12.65 9.35 9.73
CA ASN A 208 12.15 7.98 9.79
C ASN A 208 12.65 7.16 8.60
N TRP A 209 12.72 7.74 7.40
CA TRP A 209 13.23 7.02 6.24
C TRP A 209 14.71 6.69 6.39
N GLU A 210 15.51 7.60 6.92
CA GLU A 210 16.93 7.35 7.17
C GLU A 210 17.11 6.26 8.24
N ALA A 211 16.32 6.29 9.32
CA ALA A 211 16.34 5.27 10.35
C ALA A 211 16.03 3.86 9.80
N TYR A 212 15.17 3.78 8.78
CA TYR A 212 14.75 2.53 8.14
C TYR A 212 15.21 2.39 6.68
N ARG A 213 16.31 3.06 6.28
CA ARG A 213 16.77 3.16 4.88
C ARG A 213 17.12 1.85 4.18
N ASN A 214 17.31 0.80 4.98
CA ASN A 214 17.62 -0.55 4.51
C ASN A 214 16.42 -1.49 4.62
N ALA A 215 15.29 -1.01 5.12
CA ALA A 215 14.06 -1.77 5.21
C ALA A 215 13.13 -1.40 4.06
N HIS A 216 12.66 -2.40 3.31
CA HIS A 216 11.65 -2.21 2.27
C HIS A 216 10.25 -2.58 2.77
N LEU A 217 10.14 -3.24 3.92
CA LEU A 217 8.88 -3.57 4.59
C LEU A 217 8.93 -3.03 6.02
N LEU A 218 7.87 -2.31 6.43
CA LEU A 218 7.60 -1.93 7.81
C LEU A 218 6.18 -2.34 8.18
N LEU A 219 6.04 -2.93 9.37
CA LEU A 219 4.74 -3.18 10.00
C LEU A 219 4.63 -2.28 11.22
N LEU A 220 3.67 -1.37 11.20
CA LEU A 220 3.47 -0.35 12.22
C LEU A 220 2.21 -0.59 13.03
N ARG A 221 2.24 -0.17 14.29
CA ARG A 221 1.07 -0.06 15.14
C ARG A 221 0.92 1.37 15.62
N TRP A 222 -0.28 1.89 15.54
CA TRP A 222 -0.70 3.08 16.27
C TRP A 222 -1.56 2.68 17.48
N LYS A 223 -1.39 3.38 18.60
CA LYS A 223 -2.21 3.22 19.80
C LYS A 223 -2.60 4.59 20.38
N ASP A 224 -3.89 4.86 20.48
CA ASP A 224 -4.44 6.04 21.15
C ASP A 224 -4.24 5.94 22.68
N THR A 225 -3.09 6.38 23.16
CA THR A 225 -2.69 6.29 24.56
C THR A 225 -3.34 7.36 25.42
N ASN A 226 -3.63 8.53 24.83
CA ASN A 226 -4.22 9.67 25.51
C ASN A 226 -5.77 9.71 25.41
N ARG A 227 -6.36 8.85 24.58
CA ARG A 227 -7.80 8.70 24.31
C ARG A 227 -8.45 9.92 23.66
N ASP A 228 -7.70 10.67 22.86
CA ASP A 228 -8.22 11.84 22.13
C ASP A 228 -8.78 11.49 20.74
N GLY A 229 -8.54 10.26 20.27
CA GLY A 229 -9.02 9.75 18.98
C GLY A 229 -8.24 10.26 17.76
N PHE A 230 -7.14 10.98 17.96
CA PHE A 230 -6.27 11.49 16.91
C PHE A 230 -5.03 10.61 16.75
N VAL A 231 -4.57 10.48 15.51
CA VAL A 231 -3.32 9.78 15.23
C VAL A 231 -2.16 10.75 15.44
N GLN A 232 -1.28 10.43 16.37
CA GLN A 232 -0.09 11.22 16.70
C GLN A 232 1.16 10.38 16.44
N LEU A 233 2.20 10.99 15.86
CA LEU A 233 3.40 10.26 15.45
C LEU A 233 4.11 9.60 16.64
N GLU A 234 4.06 10.22 17.81
CA GLU A 234 4.63 9.72 19.07
C GLU A 234 3.97 8.42 19.56
N GLU A 235 2.77 8.12 19.07
CA GLU A 235 2.00 6.92 19.36
C GLU A 235 2.17 5.82 18.30
N VAL A 236 2.95 6.09 17.25
CA VAL A 236 3.24 5.14 16.17
C VAL A 236 4.54 4.39 16.47
N THR A 237 4.49 3.07 16.35
CA THR A 237 5.64 2.19 16.59
C THR A 237 5.85 1.24 15.42
N VAL A 238 7.10 1.02 15.03
CA VAL A 238 7.45 -0.04 14.07
C VAL A 238 7.67 -1.33 14.84
N GLU A 239 6.79 -2.32 14.64
CA GLU A 239 6.88 -3.62 15.34
C GLU A 239 7.80 -4.60 14.60
N GLN A 240 7.82 -4.54 13.26
CA GLN A 240 8.66 -5.42 12.42
C GLN A 240 9.15 -4.67 11.18
N CYS A 241 10.34 -5.05 10.71
CA CYS A 241 10.92 -4.55 9.46
C CYS A 241 11.72 -5.63 8.72
N ALA A 242 11.86 -5.50 7.40
CA ALA A 242 12.66 -6.38 6.54
C ALA A 242 13.57 -5.58 5.61
#